data_AF-A0A1F6P921-F1
#
_entry.id   AF-A0A1F6P921-F1
#
_cell.length_a   1.000
_cell.length_b   1.000
_cell.length_c   1.000
_cell.angle_alpha   90.00
_cell.angle_beta   90.00
_cell.angle_gamma   90.00
#
_symmetry.space_group_name_H-M   'P 1'
#
loop_
_entity.id
_entity.type
_entity.pdbx_description
1 polymer ?
#
loop_
_entity_poly.entity_id
_entity_poly.type
_entity_poly.pdbx_seq_one_letter_code
_entity_poly.pdbx_strand_id
1 'polypeptide(L)'
;MPRLKILIYYILLFVLIALLAAYLIFEPMDAMSMPTLISICGFLILYSVLISLAGEAKCEDERAVLHRNLSNRIATIAATVFISGSLIYQIVVLHHIDWWLLAAIIIINLTKITSLIYFHYKK
;
A
#
# COMPACT_ATOMS: atom_id res chain seq x y z
N MET A 1 8.38 -20.80 -8.50
CA MET A 1 9.30 -19.92 -7.72
C MET A 1 9.02 -18.41 -7.78
N PRO A 2 8.48 -17.75 -8.83
CA PRO A 2 8.29 -16.29 -8.81
C PRO A 2 7.14 -15.80 -7.90
N ARG A 3 6.13 -16.65 -7.62
CA ARG A 3 4.98 -16.28 -6.78
C ARG A 3 5.31 -16.06 -5.30
N LEU A 4 6.26 -16.83 -4.74
CA LEU A 4 6.68 -16.66 -3.34
C LEU A 4 7.42 -15.33 -3.12
N LYS A 5 8.24 -14.90 -4.09
CA LYS A 5 8.93 -13.60 -4.04
C LYS A 5 7.94 -12.44 -4.02
N ILE A 6 6.88 -12.54 -4.80
CA ILE A 6 5.81 -11.53 -4.86
C ILE A 6 5.05 -11.49 -3.54
N LEU A 7 4.69 -12.65 -2.97
CA LEU A 7 4.04 -12.71 -1.66
C LEU A 7 4.90 -12.05 -0.57
N ILE A 8 6.19 -12.39 -0.52
CA ILE A 8 7.14 -11.79 0.43
C ILE A 8 7.22 -10.27 0.24
N TYR A 9 7.19 -9.78 -1.00
CA TYR A 9 7.21 -8.36 -1.30
C TYR A 9 5.98 -7.62 -0.74
N TYR A 10 4.77 -8.18 -0.92
CA TYR A 10 3.55 -7.61 -0.36
C TYR A 10 3.50 -7.69 1.17
N ILE A 11 4.04 -8.75 1.78
CA ILE A 11 4.18 -8.84 3.25
C ILE A 11 5.13 -7.75 3.75
N LEU A 12 6.24 -7.52 3.06
CA LEU A 12 7.21 -6.48 3.43
C LEU A 12 6.59 -5.08 3.32
N LEU A 13 5.82 -4.81 2.26
CA LEU A 13 5.03 -3.58 2.12
C LEU A 13 4.01 -3.39 3.25
N PHE A 14 3.36 -4.47 3.68
CA PHE A 14 2.42 -4.42 4.80
C PHE A 14 3.11 -4.10 6.12
N VAL A 15 4.25 -4.74 6.40
CA VAL A 15 5.07 -4.43 7.58
C VAL A 15 5.53 -2.97 7.55
N LEU A 16 5.92 -2.47 6.38
CA LEU A 16 6.33 -1.09 6.18
C LEU A 16 5.20 -0.11 6.58
N ILE A 17 3.97 -0.34 6.10
CA ILE A 17 2.80 0.45 6.51
C ILE A 17 2.50 0.31 8.01
N ALA A 18 2.60 -0.90 8.56
CA ALA A 18 2.32 -1.14 9.98
C ALA A 18 3.30 -0.36 10.88
N LEU A 19 4.58 -0.28 10.48
CA LEU A 19 5.58 0.54 11.16
C LEU A 19 5.26 2.03 11.06
N LEU A 20 4.82 2.51 9.89
CA LEU A 20 4.37 3.90 9.72
C LEU A 20 3.17 4.19 10.64
N ALA A 21 2.17 3.31 10.66
CA ALA A 21 0.99 3.45 11.50
C ALA A 21 1.35 3.47 13.00
N ALA A 22 2.23 2.58 13.44
CA ALA A 22 2.73 2.57 14.81
C ALA A 22 3.46 3.88 15.14
N TYR A 23 4.32 4.37 14.24
CA TYR A 23 5.03 5.64 14.40
C TYR A 23 4.07 6.83 14.57
N LEU A 24 2.98 6.89 13.79
CA LEU A 24 1.97 7.94 13.91
C LEU A 24 1.17 7.89 15.23
N ILE A 25 0.97 6.72 15.83
CA ILE A 25 0.24 6.59 17.10
C ILE A 25 1.01 7.19 18.28
N PHE A 26 2.34 7.22 18.20
CA PHE A 26 3.20 7.75 19.28
C PHE A 26 3.42 9.28 19.20
N GLU A 27 3.02 9.95 18.12
CA GLU A 27 3.09 11.42 17.99
C GLU A 27 1.75 12.10 18.33
N PRO A 28 1.75 13.21 19.09
CA PRO A 28 0.55 13.98 19.38
C PRO A 28 0.01 14.68 18.11
N MET A 29 -1.28 14.44 17.82
CA MET A 29 -1.92 14.78 16.53
C MET A 29 -2.23 16.25 16.29
N ASP A 30 -2.22 17.09 17.34
CA ASP A 30 -2.66 18.49 17.24
C ASP A 30 -1.53 19.46 16.88
N ALA A 31 -0.28 18.98 16.86
CA ALA A 31 0.88 19.79 16.48
C ALA A 31 2.01 18.89 15.95
N MET A 32 1.83 18.35 14.74
CA MET A 32 2.90 17.61 14.08
C MET A 32 4.10 18.51 13.81
N SER A 33 5.26 18.08 14.29
CA SER A 33 6.51 18.82 14.06
C SER A 33 6.89 18.77 12.57
N MET A 34 7.50 19.85 12.06
CA MET A 34 7.98 19.89 10.67
C MET A 34 8.92 18.72 10.30
N PRO A 35 9.82 18.25 11.19
CA PRO A 35 10.63 17.05 10.93
C PRO A 35 9.80 15.77 10.78
N THR A 36 8.75 15.57 11.59
CA THR A 36 7.88 14.39 11.49
C THR A 36 6.99 14.42 10.25
N LEU A 37 6.60 15.60 9.79
CA LEU A 37 5.88 15.78 8.53
C LEU A 37 6.72 15.36 7.30
N ILE A 38 7.98 15.81 7.24
CA ILE A 38 8.88 15.48 6.13
C ILE A 38 9.19 13.98 6.08
N SER A 39 9.37 13.34 7.24
CA SER A 39 9.66 11.91 7.31
C SER A 39 8.49 11.06 6.80
N ILE A 40 7.26 11.40 7.19
CA ILE A 40 6.04 10.69 6.76
C ILE A 40 5.82 10.84 5.26
N CYS A 41 5.96 12.06 4.72
CA CYS A 41 5.84 12.31 3.28
C CYS A 41 6.88 11.50 2.48
N GLY A 42 8.15 11.50 2.91
CA GLY A 42 9.20 10.70 2.26
C GLY A 42 8.89 9.21 2.28
N PHE A 43 8.35 8.71 3.40
CA PHE A 43 7.98 7.32 3.57
C PHE A 43 6.81 6.90 2.67
N LEU A 44 5.77 7.74 2.56
CA LEU A 44 4.61 7.50 1.71
C LEU A 44 5.00 7.50 0.22
N ILE A 45 5.87 8.42 -0.19
CA ILE A 45 6.39 8.45 -1.56
C ILE A 45 7.15 7.15 -1.85
N LEU A 46 8.09 6.77 -0.97
CA LEU A 46 8.85 5.52 -1.12
C LEU A 46 7.92 4.30 -1.18
N TYR A 47 6.92 4.25 -0.30
CA TYR A 47 5.91 3.20 -0.29
C TYR A 47 5.12 3.13 -1.62
N SER A 48 4.68 4.28 -2.16
CA SER A 48 3.96 4.35 -3.43
C SER A 48 4.80 3.86 -4.63
N VAL A 49 6.12 4.11 -4.60
CA VAL A 49 7.05 3.64 -5.63
C VAL A 49 7.25 2.13 -5.51
N LEU A 50 7.44 1.63 -4.29
CA LEU A 50 7.62 0.20 -4.04
C LEU A 50 6.37 -0.60 -4.46
N ILE A 51 5.15 -0.14 -4.14
CA ILE A 51 3.95 -0.86 -4.57
C ILE A 51 3.75 -0.85 -6.10
N SER A 52 4.22 0.20 -6.80
CA SER A 52 4.20 0.25 -8.26
C SER A 52 5.13 -0.79 -8.91
N LEU A 53 6.25 -1.10 -8.24
CA LEU A 53 7.24 -2.10 -8.63
C LEU A 53 6.83 -3.54 -8.28
N ALA A 54 5.81 -3.75 -7.44
CA ALA A 54 5.25 -5.05 -7.11
C ALA A 54 4.52 -5.70 -8.32
N GLY A 55 5.28 -6.29 -9.24
CA GLY A 55 4.75 -6.97 -10.43
C GLY A 55 4.22 -8.38 -10.16
N GLU A 56 3.10 -8.76 -10.79
CA GLU A 56 2.55 -10.12 -10.74
C GLU A 56 3.21 -11.06 -11.78
N ALA A 57 3.38 -12.35 -11.44
CA ALA A 57 4.06 -13.33 -12.28
C ALA A 57 3.22 -13.77 -13.49
N LYS A 58 3.88 -13.95 -14.65
CA LYS A 58 3.29 -14.54 -15.87
C LYS A 58 2.58 -15.86 -15.55
N CYS A 59 1.33 -15.98 -16.01
CA CYS A 59 0.62 -17.25 -16.06
C CYS A 59 0.38 -17.64 -17.52
N GLU A 60 0.70 -18.90 -17.81
CA GLU A 60 0.51 -19.61 -19.07
C GLU A 60 -1.00 -19.85 -19.29
N ASP A 61 -1.73 -18.80 -19.68
CA ASP A 61 -2.93 -18.82 -20.55
C ASP A 61 -3.40 -17.37 -20.79
N GLU A 62 -3.19 -16.86 -22.01
CA GLU A 62 -2.63 -15.51 -22.15
C GLU A 62 -3.60 -14.32 -22.18
N ARG A 63 -4.90 -14.46 -22.49
CA ARG A 63 -5.77 -13.28 -22.69
C ARG A 63 -6.72 -12.98 -21.54
N ALA A 64 -7.54 -13.95 -21.11
CA ALA A 64 -8.54 -13.71 -20.08
C ALA A 64 -7.91 -13.55 -18.69
N VAL A 65 -6.86 -14.32 -18.38
CA VAL A 65 -6.14 -14.24 -17.11
C VAL A 65 -5.28 -12.97 -17.06
N LEU A 66 -4.68 -12.57 -18.18
CA LEU A 66 -3.90 -11.33 -18.27
C LEU A 66 -4.78 -10.09 -18.02
N HIS A 67 -5.95 -10.00 -18.64
CA HIS A 67 -6.88 -8.88 -18.41
C HIS A 67 -7.30 -8.75 -16.95
N ARG A 68 -7.57 -9.89 -16.29
CA ARG A 68 -7.95 -9.92 -14.86
C ARG A 68 -6.80 -9.49 -13.96
N ASN A 69 -5.58 -9.97 -14.22
CA ASN A 69 -4.41 -9.61 -13.41
C ASN A 69 -4.02 -8.13 -13.61
N LEU A 70 -4.11 -7.64 -14.84
CA LEU A 70 -3.78 -6.25 -15.17
C LEU A 70 -4.80 -5.28 -14.57
N SER A 71 -6.10 -5.63 -14.61
CA SER A 71 -7.16 -4.88 -13.92
C SER A 71 -6.94 -4.84 -12.40
N ASN A 72 -6.64 -5.99 -11.77
CA ASN A 72 -6.34 -6.05 -10.34
C ASN A 72 -5.11 -5.21 -9.96
N ARG A 73 -4.08 -5.17 -10.82
CA ARG A 73 -2.89 -4.34 -10.59
C ARG A 73 -3.21 -2.86 -10.69
N ILE A 74 -3.88 -2.44 -11.76
CA ILE A 74 -4.27 -1.03 -11.96
C ILE A 74 -5.15 -0.56 -10.81
N ALA A 75 -6.13 -1.36 -10.38
CA ALA A 75 -7.00 -1.01 -9.27
C ALA A 75 -6.20 -0.81 -7.96
N THR A 76 -5.23 -1.68 -7.67
CA THR A 76 -4.41 -1.59 -6.46
C THR A 76 -3.51 -0.34 -6.49
N ILE A 77 -2.86 -0.09 -7.64
CA ILE A 77 -1.98 1.08 -7.80
C ILE A 77 -2.81 2.37 -7.72
N ALA A 78 -3.92 2.45 -8.44
CA ALA A 78 -4.79 3.63 -8.45
C ALA A 78 -5.32 3.94 -7.05
N ALA A 79 -5.83 2.93 -6.33
CA ALA A 79 -6.32 3.13 -4.96
C ALA A 79 -5.21 3.57 -4.00
N THR A 80 -4.02 2.97 -4.11
CA THR A 80 -2.89 3.33 -3.24
C THR A 80 -2.37 4.73 -3.52
N VAL A 81 -2.20 5.10 -4.80
CA VAL A 81 -1.77 6.44 -5.20
C VAL A 81 -2.80 7.49 -4.78
N PHE A 82 -4.09 7.23 -5.00
CA PHE A 82 -5.15 8.15 -4.63
C PHE A 82 -5.18 8.41 -3.11
N ILE A 83 -5.21 7.34 -2.30
CA ILE A 83 -5.32 7.47 -0.85
C ILE A 83 -4.03 8.03 -0.23
N SER A 84 -2.86 7.60 -0.71
CA SER A 84 -1.59 8.18 -0.26
C SER A 84 -1.48 9.67 -0.61
N GLY A 85 -1.90 10.08 -1.81
CA GLY A 85 -1.97 11.48 -2.19
C GLY A 85 -2.95 12.29 -1.33
N SER A 86 -4.12 11.74 -1.03
CA SER A 86 -5.08 12.36 -0.09
C SER A 86 -4.51 12.50 1.31
N LEU A 87 -3.74 11.52 1.81
CA LEU A 87 -3.07 11.58 3.12
C LEU A 87 -2.03 12.69 3.14
N ILE A 88 -1.20 12.79 2.09
CA ILE A 88 -0.20 13.86 1.93
C ILE A 88 -0.89 15.22 1.92
N TYR A 89 -1.99 15.37 1.18
CA TYR A 89 -2.76 16.61 1.12
C TYR A 89 -3.31 17.00 2.51
N GLN A 90 -3.89 16.05 3.26
CA GLN A 90 -4.39 16.30 4.61
C GLN A 90 -3.27 16.73 5.56
N ILE A 91 -2.14 16.03 5.54
CA ILE A 91 -0.98 16.35 6.38
C ILE A 91 -0.44 17.76 6.06
N VAL A 92 -0.34 18.12 4.77
CA VAL A 92 0.24 19.39 4.33
C VAL A 92 -0.70 20.58 4.53
N VAL A 93 -2.00 20.42 4.26
CA VAL A 93 -2.96 21.54 4.25
C VAL A 93 -3.73 21.66 5.56
N LEU A 94 -4.10 20.53 6.17
CA LEU A 94 -4.95 20.48 7.36
C LEU A 94 -4.15 20.21 8.63
N HIS A 95 -2.88 19.79 8.53
CA HIS A 95 -2.01 19.40 9.66
C HIS A 95 -2.63 18.38 10.63
N HIS A 96 -3.66 17.67 10.16
CA HIS A 96 -4.36 16.63 10.89
C HIS A 96 -4.37 15.36 10.04
N ILE A 97 -4.36 14.23 10.72
CA ILE A 97 -4.40 12.91 10.10
C ILE A 97 -5.73 12.25 10.39
N ASP A 98 -6.44 11.85 9.34
CA ASP A 98 -7.64 11.04 9.46
C ASP A 98 -7.29 9.55 9.57
N TRP A 99 -7.61 8.95 10.71
CA TRP A 99 -7.41 7.52 10.98
C TRP A 99 -8.15 6.62 10.00
N TRP A 100 -9.29 7.06 9.46
CA TRP A 100 -10.03 6.30 8.45
C TRP A 100 -9.24 6.16 7.16
N LEU A 101 -8.50 7.20 6.78
CA LEU A 101 -7.68 7.21 5.59
C LEU A 101 -6.49 6.26 5.74
N LEU A 102 -5.87 6.25 6.92
CA LEU A 102 -4.80 5.33 7.27
C LEU A 102 -5.30 3.86 7.28
N ALA A 103 -6.46 3.62 7.89
CA ALA A 103 -7.10 2.32 7.92
C ALA A 103 -7.45 1.81 6.51
N ALA A 104 -7.88 2.70 5.61
CA ALA A 104 -8.16 2.35 4.22
C ALA A 104 -6.91 1.83 3.48
N ILE A 105 -5.75 2.47 3.67
CA ILE A 105 -4.46 1.98 3.11
C ILE A 105 -4.15 0.58 3.63
N ILE A 106 -4.31 0.34 4.94
CA ILE A 106 -4.07 -0.97 5.57
C ILE A 106 -4.99 -2.04 4.99
N ILE A 107 -6.30 -1.74 4.87
CA ILE A 107 -7.32 -2.67 4.38
C ILE A 107 -7.07 -3.07 2.92
N ILE A 108 -6.67 -2.12 2.06
CA ILE A 108 -6.34 -2.41 0.64
C ILE A 108 -5.18 -3.40 0.55
N ASN A 109 -4.13 -3.20 1.35
CA ASN A 109 -2.99 -4.12 1.39
C ASN A 109 -3.37 -5.50 1.92
N LEU A 110 -4.15 -5.57 3.01
CA LEU A 110 -4.68 -6.83 3.54
C LEU A 110 -5.52 -7.58 2.51
N THR A 111 -6.41 -6.87 1.81
CA THR A 111 -7.27 -7.45 0.77
C THR A 111 -6.43 -8.02 -0.38
N LYS A 112 -5.33 -7.34 -0.76
CA LYS A 112 -4.41 -7.84 -1.78
C LYS A 112 -3.65 -9.09 -1.32
N ILE A 113 -3.15 -9.09 -0.08
CA ILE A 113 -2.43 -10.23 0.50
C ILE A 113 -3.35 -11.45 0.62
N THR A 114 -4.55 -11.28 1.16
CA THR A 114 -5.55 -12.37 1.31
C THR A 114 -5.97 -12.93 -0.04
N SER A 115 -6.18 -12.07 -1.04
CA SER A 115 -6.45 -12.49 -2.42
C SER A 115 -5.29 -13.32 -2.99
N LEU A 116 -4.04 -12.87 -2.83
CA LEU A 116 -2.85 -13.61 -3.27
C LEU A 116 -2.72 -14.98 -2.57
N ILE A 117 -2.98 -15.05 -1.26
CA ILE A 117 -2.97 -16.31 -0.50
C ILE A 117 -4.06 -17.25 -1.01
N TYR A 118 -5.28 -16.76 -1.20
CA TYR A 118 -6.40 -17.57 -1.71
C TYR A 118 -6.10 -18.14 -3.10
N PHE A 119 -5.56 -17.33 -4.01
CA PHE A 119 -5.14 -17.80 -5.34
C PHE A 119 -3.97 -18.78 -5.28
N HIS A 120 -3.15 -18.74 -4.24
CA HIS A 120 -2.07 -19.70 -4.04
C HIS A 120 -2.58 -21.06 -3.53
N TYR A 121 -3.54 -21.06 -2.60
CA TYR A 121 -4.09 -22.28 -1.97
C TYR A 121 -5.18 -22.98 -2.78
N LYS A 122 -5.95 -22.25 -3.60
CA LYS A 122 -7.02 -22.85 -4.44
C LYS A 122 -6.49 -23.47 -5.75
N LYS A 123 -5.17 -23.54 -5.92
CA LYS A 123 -4.51 -24.15 -7.08
C LYS A 123 -3.99 -25.51 -6.72
#